data_AF-G9NYV2-F1
#
_entry.id   AF-G9NYV2-F1
#
_cell.length_a   1.000
_cell.length_b   1.000
_cell.length_c   1.000
_cell.angle_alpha   90.00
_cell.angle_beta   90.00
_cell.angle_gamma   90.00
#
_symmetry.space_group_name_H-M   'P 1'
#
loop_
_entity.id
_entity.type
_entity.pdbx_description
1 polymer ?
#
loop_
_entity_poly.entity_id
_entity_poly.type
_entity_poly.pdbx_seq_one_letter_code
_entity_poly.pdbx_strand_id
1 'polypeptide(L)'
;MFIDFMLFVFVWPWPVEFALGRSHGNPTRWRLNVGFRNKEIYVRRSRDWDLMLRDIFKDENAKKILLAYTQEATSPLLQEQKTGYLLMNSKWDLDWNLMILAHKLVDKKEIALEAFKNVILVFHHDYGWICHDLKMGIAAEEEDRRRQIFAFRDVLTAMGKENLFYRWIEVVQFESTQPGGFGPEKQEAAAKKIREMFEAENINFDELWKEAVGTNPGI
;
A
#
# COMPACT_ATOMS: atom_id res chain seq x y z
N MET A 1 -9.05 33.61 33.65
CA MET A 1 -8.35 32.66 34.55
C MET A 1 -8.76 31.21 34.32
N PHE A 2 -10.04 30.82 34.35
CA PHE A 2 -10.44 29.42 34.11
C PHE A 2 -10.13 28.96 32.67
N ILE A 3 -10.41 29.80 31.67
CA ILE A 3 -10.10 29.51 30.26
C ILE A 3 -8.58 29.38 30.05
N ASP A 4 -7.79 30.29 30.62
CA ASP A 4 -6.32 30.25 30.55
C ASP A 4 -5.76 28.96 31.16
N PHE A 5 -6.32 28.54 32.30
CA PHE A 5 -5.96 27.28 32.94
C PHE A 5 -6.33 26.06 32.07
N MET A 6 -7.53 26.04 31.47
CA MET A 6 -7.93 24.97 30.55
C MET A 6 -7.02 24.91 29.31
N LEU A 7 -6.67 26.04 28.72
CA LEU A 7 -5.74 26.08 27.59
C LEU A 7 -4.35 25.58 27.99
N PHE A 8 -3.86 25.98 29.17
CA PHE A 8 -2.57 25.52 29.67
C PHE A 8 -2.56 24.02 30.00
N VAL A 9 -3.64 23.46 30.54
CA VAL A 9 -3.66 22.03 30.89
C VAL A 9 -3.91 21.14 29.68
N PHE A 10 -4.83 21.51 28.78
CA PHE A 10 -5.27 20.62 27.70
C PHE A 10 -4.63 20.92 26.35
N VAL A 11 -4.30 22.18 26.06
CA VAL A 11 -3.76 22.58 24.75
C VAL A 11 -2.23 22.66 24.78
N TRP A 12 -1.64 23.22 25.84
CA TRP A 12 -0.19 23.43 25.93
C TRP A 12 0.69 22.16 25.86
N PRO A 13 0.27 20.97 26.35
CA PRO A 13 1.07 19.77 26.16
C PRO A 13 1.29 19.44 24.68
N TRP A 14 0.34 19.76 23.79
CA TRP A 14 0.43 19.41 22.38
C TRP A 14 1.57 20.14 21.64
N PRO A 15 1.73 21.48 21.72
CA PRO A 15 2.89 22.16 21.15
C PRO A 15 4.23 21.68 21.73
N VAL A 16 4.27 21.38 23.02
CA VAL A 16 5.49 20.87 23.67
C VAL A 16 5.85 19.49 23.13
N GLU A 17 4.89 18.57 23.02
CA GLU A 17 5.14 17.26 22.41
C GLU A 17 5.49 17.39 20.92
N PHE A 18 4.84 18.31 20.21
CA PHE A 18 5.12 18.58 18.79
C PHE A 18 6.56 19.07 18.55
N ALA A 19 7.08 19.94 19.40
CA ALA A 19 8.42 20.52 19.22
C ALA A 19 9.53 19.76 19.99
N LEU A 20 9.21 19.25 21.18
CA LEU A 20 10.17 18.76 22.17
C LEU A 20 9.89 17.34 22.65
N GLY A 21 8.87 16.66 22.10
CA GLY A 21 8.56 15.26 22.40
C GLY A 21 9.77 14.35 22.19
N ARG A 22 9.96 13.42 23.14
CA ARG A 22 11.16 12.56 23.19
C ARG A 22 10.90 11.08 22.94
N SER A 23 9.72 10.55 23.28
CA SER A 23 9.47 9.10 23.31
C SER A 23 9.74 8.43 21.96
N HIS A 24 9.21 8.99 20.87
CA HIS A 24 9.39 8.47 19.50
C HIS A 24 9.89 9.57 18.55
N GLY A 25 10.61 10.55 19.10
CA GLY A 25 10.97 11.77 18.40
C GLY A 25 9.80 12.75 18.30
N ASN A 26 9.93 13.75 17.43
CA ASN A 26 8.90 14.76 17.24
C ASN A 26 8.91 15.27 15.78
N PRO A 27 7.78 15.82 15.31
CA PRO A 27 7.63 16.29 13.92
C PRO A 27 8.57 17.43 13.55
N THR A 28 8.88 18.36 14.48
CA THR A 28 9.82 19.45 14.14
C THR A 28 11.19 18.90 13.80
N ARG A 29 11.70 17.94 14.59
CA ARG A 29 12.96 17.24 14.33
C ARG A 29 12.92 16.47 13.02
N TRP A 30 11.80 15.80 12.71
CA TRP A 30 11.63 15.12 11.42
C TRP A 30 11.74 16.10 10.25
N ARG A 31 11.01 17.22 10.30
CA ARG A 31 11.06 18.24 9.24
C ARG A 31 12.43 18.90 9.11
N LEU A 32 13.14 19.13 10.21
CA LEU A 32 14.51 19.66 10.17
C LEU A 32 15.52 18.68 9.56
N ASN A 33 15.31 17.36 9.68
CA ASN A 33 16.23 16.36 9.15
C ASN A 33 15.90 15.91 7.73
N VAL A 34 14.61 15.80 7.39
CA VAL A 34 14.14 15.20 6.12
C VAL A 34 13.66 16.26 5.12
N GLY A 35 13.15 17.40 5.60
CA GLY A 35 12.51 18.42 4.77
C GLY A 35 11.09 18.03 4.34
N PHE A 36 10.66 18.59 3.21
CA PHE A 36 9.44 18.20 2.51
C PHE A 36 9.83 17.53 1.19
N ARG A 37 9.28 16.34 0.92
CA ARG A 37 9.62 15.56 -0.27
C ARG A 37 8.35 15.14 -1.02
N ASN A 38 8.48 14.89 -2.32
CA ASN A 38 7.37 14.38 -3.15
C ASN A 38 6.92 12.97 -2.72
N LYS A 39 7.87 12.15 -2.24
CA LYS A 39 7.61 10.83 -1.66
C LYS A 39 8.25 10.78 -0.27
N GLU A 40 7.47 10.40 0.73
CA GLU A 40 7.90 10.34 2.13
C GLU A 40 7.61 8.96 2.72
N ILE A 41 8.53 8.50 3.58
CA ILE A 41 8.41 7.23 4.30
C ILE A 41 7.77 7.48 5.67
N TYR A 42 6.66 6.81 5.93
CA TYR A 42 5.97 6.85 7.22
C TYR A 42 6.17 5.54 7.96
N VAL A 43 6.69 5.62 9.19
CA VAL A 43 6.86 4.46 10.08
C VAL A 43 5.79 4.56 11.16
N ARG A 44 4.90 3.56 11.18
CA ARG A 44 3.86 3.45 12.19
C ARG A 44 4.23 2.40 13.23
N ARG A 45 3.97 2.73 14.50
CA ARG A 45 4.21 1.87 15.65
C ARG A 45 2.89 1.57 16.34
N SER A 46 2.73 0.37 16.87
CA SER A 46 1.57 -0.02 17.67
C SER A 46 1.49 0.81 18.97
N ARG A 47 0.27 1.16 19.38
CA ARG A 47 -0.04 1.78 20.68
C ARG A 47 -0.48 0.71 21.66
N ASP A 48 0.47 -0.11 22.10
CA ASP A 48 0.33 -1.10 23.18
C ASP A 48 -0.53 -2.33 22.93
N TRP A 49 -1.35 -2.38 21.88
CA TRP A 49 -2.13 -3.58 21.55
C TRP A 49 -1.24 -4.78 21.22
N ASP A 50 -0.01 -4.55 20.79
CA ASP A 50 1.00 -5.58 20.55
C ASP A 50 1.49 -6.23 21.86
N LEU A 51 1.50 -5.49 22.98
CA LEU A 51 1.88 -6.02 24.30
C LEU A 51 0.86 -7.05 24.82
N MET A 52 -0.38 -6.99 24.31
CA MET A 52 -1.44 -7.92 24.65
C MET A 52 -1.39 -9.20 23.81
N LEU A 53 -0.57 -9.22 22.75
CA LEU A 53 -0.40 -10.41 21.93
C LEU A 53 0.47 -11.43 22.65
N ARG A 54 -0.01 -12.66 22.70
CA ARG A 54 0.81 -13.83 23.05
C ARG A 54 1.66 -14.25 21.86
N ASP A 55 2.33 -15.38 21.97
CA ASP A 55 3.09 -15.99 20.88
C ASP A 55 2.23 -16.14 19.62
N ILE A 56 2.57 -15.36 18.59
CA ILE A 56 1.85 -15.26 17.32
C ILE A 56 1.89 -16.55 16.48
N PHE A 57 2.79 -17.49 16.79
CA PHE A 57 2.89 -18.78 16.10
C PHE A 57 2.08 -19.87 16.79
N LYS A 58 1.91 -19.76 18.11
CA LYS A 58 1.16 -20.75 18.92
C LYS A 58 -0.28 -20.35 19.18
N ASP A 59 -0.56 -19.05 19.27
CA ASP A 59 -1.89 -18.51 19.51
C ASP A 59 -2.53 -18.01 18.22
N GLU A 60 -3.53 -18.76 17.74
CA GLU A 60 -4.27 -18.41 16.52
C GLU A 60 -5.03 -17.07 16.64
N ASN A 61 -5.47 -16.70 17.85
CA ASN A 61 -6.15 -15.42 18.07
C ASN A 61 -5.14 -14.27 17.98
N ALA A 62 -3.96 -14.42 18.59
CA ALA A 62 -2.89 -13.41 18.48
C ALA A 62 -2.49 -13.19 17.02
N LYS A 63 -2.35 -14.28 16.26
CA LYS A 63 -2.09 -14.24 14.81
C LYS A 63 -3.18 -13.49 14.05
N LYS A 64 -4.45 -13.81 14.31
CA LYS A 64 -5.61 -13.15 13.66
C LYS A 64 -5.64 -11.65 13.95
N ILE A 65 -5.38 -11.23 15.19
CA ILE A 65 -5.36 -9.82 15.57
C ILE A 65 -4.21 -9.09 14.87
N LEU A 66 -3.00 -9.65 14.88
CA LEU A 66 -1.84 -9.08 14.20
C LEU A 66 -2.11 -8.88 12.70
N LEU A 67 -2.63 -9.91 12.04
CA LEU A 67 -2.93 -9.84 10.60
C LEU A 67 -4.06 -8.84 10.31
N ALA A 68 -5.14 -8.85 11.08
CA ALA A 68 -6.25 -7.92 10.87
C ALA A 68 -5.82 -6.46 11.02
N TYR A 69 -5.03 -6.14 12.05
CA TYR A 69 -4.61 -4.76 12.31
C TYR A 69 -3.56 -4.28 11.31
N THR A 70 -2.65 -5.17 10.90
CA THR A 70 -1.64 -4.83 9.90
C THR A 70 -2.25 -4.69 8.50
N GLN A 71 -3.17 -5.58 8.10
CA GLN A 71 -3.91 -5.47 6.83
C GLN A 71 -4.73 -4.17 6.74
N GLU A 72 -5.43 -3.79 7.80
CA GLU A 72 -6.14 -2.51 7.87
C GLU A 72 -5.16 -1.34 7.67
N ALA A 73 -4.00 -1.40 8.35
CA ALA A 73 -2.99 -0.35 8.27
C ALA A 73 -2.34 -0.27 6.88
N THR A 74 -2.07 -1.38 6.23
CA THR A 74 -1.41 -1.45 4.91
C THR A 74 -2.39 -1.41 3.74
N SER A 75 -3.67 -1.16 4.01
CA SER A 75 -4.71 -0.99 2.99
C SER A 75 -4.33 0.10 1.97
N PRO A 76 -4.36 -0.19 0.66
CA PRO A 76 -4.09 0.79 -0.39
C PRO A 76 -5.03 1.99 -0.34
N LEU A 77 -6.32 1.73 -0.08
CA LEU A 77 -7.35 2.76 0.03
C LEU A 77 -7.01 3.74 1.16
N LEU A 78 -6.52 3.23 2.29
CA LEU A 78 -6.12 4.06 3.42
C LEU A 78 -4.89 4.91 3.08
N GLN A 79 -3.91 4.33 2.39
CA GLN A 79 -2.67 5.00 1.99
C GLN A 79 -2.91 6.10 0.95
N GLU A 80 -3.87 5.92 0.04
CA GLU A 80 -4.21 6.90 -0.99
C GLU A 80 -5.06 8.06 -0.43
N GLN A 81 -5.89 7.80 0.60
CA GLN A 81 -6.81 8.80 1.15
C GLN A 81 -6.20 9.68 2.25
N LYS A 82 -5.19 9.19 2.98
CA LYS A 82 -4.69 9.85 4.19
C LYS A 82 -3.19 10.06 4.15
N THR A 83 -2.77 11.29 4.47
CA THR A 83 -1.37 11.63 4.69
C THR A 83 -0.92 11.21 6.09
N GLY A 84 0.38 11.08 6.32
CA GLY A 84 0.93 10.38 7.50
C GLY A 84 0.29 10.71 8.84
N TYR A 85 0.14 12.00 9.16
CA TYR A 85 -0.48 12.43 10.42
C TYR A 85 -1.90 11.93 10.62
N LEU A 86 -2.68 11.82 9.53
CA LEU A 86 -4.06 11.33 9.55
C LEU A 86 -4.14 9.81 9.70
N LEU A 87 -3.00 9.10 9.58
CA LEU A 87 -2.92 7.66 9.81
C LEU A 87 -2.79 7.28 11.30
N MET A 88 -2.54 8.27 12.18
CA MET A 88 -2.54 8.06 13.62
C MET A 88 -3.96 7.77 14.11
N ASN A 89 -4.12 6.75 14.96
CA ASN A 89 -5.40 6.39 15.54
C ASN A 89 -5.22 5.70 16.91
N SER A 90 -6.26 5.08 17.46
CA SER A 90 -6.17 4.38 18.75
C SER A 90 -5.19 3.20 18.74
N LYS A 91 -4.90 2.61 17.58
CA LYS A 91 -4.03 1.44 17.41
C LYS A 91 -2.61 1.80 16.97
N TRP A 92 -2.44 2.91 16.25
CA TRP A 92 -1.20 3.26 15.57
C TRP A 92 -0.75 4.68 15.89
N ASP A 93 0.54 4.82 16.18
CA ASP A 93 1.27 6.09 16.29
C ASP A 93 2.33 6.21 15.19
N LEU A 94 2.92 7.40 15.05
CA LEU A 94 4.07 7.64 14.19
C LEU A 94 5.38 7.61 15.00
N ASP A 95 6.39 6.97 14.43
CA ASP A 95 7.74 6.98 14.98
C ASP A 95 8.64 7.90 14.15
N TRP A 96 8.76 9.15 14.58
CA TRP A 96 9.53 10.18 13.90
C TRP A 96 11.01 9.84 13.81
N ASN A 97 11.58 9.20 14.84
CA ASN A 97 12.98 8.81 14.83
C ASN A 97 13.24 7.73 13.79
N LEU A 98 12.38 6.71 13.71
CA LEU A 98 12.48 5.68 12.68
C LEU A 98 12.19 6.22 11.28
N MET A 99 11.27 7.19 11.14
CA MET A 99 11.05 7.89 9.86
C MET A 99 12.32 8.62 9.41
N ILE A 100 13.00 9.34 10.31
CA ILE A 100 14.29 10.00 9.99
C ILE A 100 15.34 8.95 9.59
N LEU A 101 15.43 7.85 10.34
CA LEU A 101 16.39 6.78 10.05
C LEU A 101 16.14 6.14 8.68
N ALA A 102 14.89 5.80 8.36
CA ALA A 102 14.51 5.21 7.08
C ALA A 102 14.88 6.12 5.90
N HIS A 103 14.59 7.42 6.00
CA HIS A 103 15.01 8.38 4.97
C HIS A 103 16.54 8.47 4.85
N LYS A 104 17.28 8.43 5.97
CA LYS A 104 18.75 8.40 5.94
C LYS A 104 19.30 7.17 5.21
N LEU A 105 18.69 6.00 5.37
CA LEU A 105 19.10 4.78 4.66
C LEU A 105 18.90 4.94 3.14
N VAL A 106 17.78 5.57 2.73
CA VAL A 106 17.52 5.88 1.33
C VAL A 106 18.49 6.93 0.79
N ASP A 107 18.75 7.99 1.55
CA ASP A 107 19.66 9.07 1.15
C ASP A 107 21.10 8.56 0.96
N LYS A 108 21.52 7.61 1.81
CA LYS A 108 22.80 6.90 1.67
C LYS A 108 22.82 5.86 0.57
N LYS A 109 21.70 5.61 -0.10
CA LYS A 109 21.52 4.56 -1.12
C LYS A 109 21.79 3.14 -0.60
N GLU A 110 21.66 2.92 0.70
CA GLU A 110 21.78 1.59 1.30
C GLU A 110 20.52 0.75 1.01
N ILE A 111 19.36 1.42 0.93
CA ILE A 111 18.07 0.78 0.67
C ILE A 111 17.29 1.62 -0.34
N ALA A 112 16.64 0.98 -1.32
CA ALA A 112 15.76 1.66 -2.26
C ALA A 112 14.49 2.17 -1.57
N LEU A 113 14.00 3.35 -1.96
CA LEU A 113 12.76 3.93 -1.43
C LEU A 113 11.58 2.94 -1.52
N GLU A 114 11.51 2.22 -2.64
CA GLU A 114 10.40 1.30 -2.90
C GLU A 114 10.43 0.06 -1.99
N ALA A 115 11.55 -0.24 -1.34
CA ALA A 115 11.59 -1.28 -0.31
C ALA A 115 10.73 -0.92 0.91
N PHE A 116 10.36 0.35 1.11
CA PHE A 116 9.55 0.79 2.24
C PHE A 116 8.03 0.87 1.96
N LYS A 117 7.57 0.49 0.76
CA LYS A 117 6.15 0.67 0.37
C LYS A 117 5.18 -0.07 1.30
N ASN A 118 5.45 -1.34 1.62
CA ASN A 118 4.59 -2.17 2.48
C ASN A 118 5.41 -3.21 3.26
N VAL A 119 6.17 -2.73 4.25
CA VAL A 119 6.95 -3.59 5.14
C VAL A 119 6.35 -3.55 6.54
N ILE A 120 6.15 -4.75 7.11
CA ILE A 120 5.74 -4.93 8.49
C ILE A 120 6.92 -5.56 9.24
N LEU A 121 7.32 -4.92 10.33
CA LEU A 121 8.36 -5.43 11.23
C LEU A 121 7.71 -5.85 12.54
N VAL A 122 7.93 -7.10 12.96
CA VAL A 122 7.40 -7.64 14.21
C VAL A 122 8.54 -8.26 15.00
N PHE A 123 8.65 -7.92 16.28
CA PHE A 123 9.61 -8.57 17.16
C PHE A 123 8.99 -9.82 17.80
N HIS A 124 9.73 -10.92 17.79
CA HIS A 124 9.38 -12.15 18.48
C HIS A 124 10.52 -12.55 19.43
N HIS A 125 10.20 -12.98 20.65
CA HIS A 125 11.22 -13.32 21.64
C HIS A 125 12.17 -14.44 21.19
N ASP A 126 11.63 -15.49 20.57
CA ASP A 126 12.44 -16.64 20.13
C ASP A 126 13.16 -16.43 18.79
N TYR A 127 12.65 -15.56 17.92
CA TYR A 127 13.12 -15.42 16.53
C TYR A 127 13.72 -14.04 16.22
N GLY A 128 13.65 -13.10 17.15
CA GLY A 128 14.08 -11.71 16.94
C GLY A 128 13.14 -10.92 16.03
N TRP A 129 13.71 -9.99 15.25
CA TRP A 129 12.96 -9.18 14.29
C TRP A 129 12.58 -9.98 13.06
N ILE A 130 11.29 -10.06 12.79
CA ILE A 130 10.69 -10.72 11.64
C ILE A 130 10.20 -9.63 10.69
N CYS A 131 10.59 -9.74 9.41
CA CYS A 131 10.12 -8.88 8.35
C CYS A 131 9.05 -9.61 7.55
N HIS A 132 7.86 -9.00 7.45
CA HIS A 132 6.81 -9.43 6.54
C HIS A 132 6.69 -8.38 5.44
N ASP A 133 7.30 -8.67 4.28
CA ASP A 133 7.16 -7.87 3.08
C ASP A 133 5.91 -8.33 2.32
N LEU A 134 4.90 -7.45 2.27
CA LEU A 134 3.65 -7.73 1.57
C LEU A 134 3.84 -7.76 0.05
N LYS A 135 4.92 -7.18 -0.49
CA LYS A 135 5.25 -7.27 -1.92
C LYS A 135 5.66 -8.66 -2.36
N MET A 136 6.14 -9.49 -1.44
CA MET A 136 6.55 -10.87 -1.74
C MET A 136 5.40 -11.88 -1.62
N GLY A 137 4.17 -11.41 -1.37
CA GLY A 137 2.98 -12.25 -1.28
C GLY A 137 2.11 -12.21 -2.55
N ILE A 138 1.40 -13.30 -2.82
CA ILE A 138 0.43 -13.48 -3.92
C ILE A 138 -0.59 -12.32 -4.01
N ALA A 139 -0.91 -11.67 -2.89
CA ALA A 139 -1.82 -10.53 -2.84
C ALA A 139 -1.29 -9.26 -3.54
N ALA A 140 0.03 -9.07 -3.62
CA ALA A 140 0.62 -7.92 -4.32
C ALA A 140 0.49 -8.04 -5.83
N GLU A 141 0.63 -9.25 -6.39
CA GLU A 141 0.40 -9.49 -7.83
C GLU A 141 -1.07 -9.26 -8.19
N GLU A 142 -2.00 -9.68 -7.33
CA GLU A 142 -3.43 -9.49 -7.54
C GLU A 142 -3.83 -8.01 -7.43
N GLU A 143 -3.24 -7.28 -6.48
CA GLU A 143 -3.47 -5.84 -6.31
C GLU A 143 -2.88 -5.01 -7.46
N ASP A 144 -1.64 -5.30 -7.86
CA ASP A 144 -1.02 -4.64 -9.01
C ASP A 144 -1.82 -4.94 -10.27
N ARG A 145 -2.22 -6.20 -10.51
CA ARG A 145 -3.12 -6.57 -11.63
C ARG A 145 -4.43 -5.78 -11.58
N ARG A 146 -5.04 -5.61 -10.40
CA ARG A 146 -6.27 -4.83 -10.24
C ARG A 146 -6.05 -3.35 -10.59
N ARG A 147 -4.94 -2.75 -10.16
CA ARG A 147 -4.58 -1.36 -10.53
C ARG A 147 -4.38 -1.20 -12.04
N GLN A 148 -3.70 -2.15 -12.68
CA GLN A 148 -3.48 -2.14 -14.14
C GLN A 148 -4.82 -2.19 -14.90
N ILE A 149 -5.76 -3.02 -14.46
CA ILE A 149 -7.11 -3.11 -15.05
C ILE A 149 -7.86 -1.78 -14.92
N PHE A 150 -7.77 -1.11 -13.77
CA PHE A 150 -8.42 0.21 -13.59
C PHE A 150 -7.79 1.30 -14.47
N ALA A 151 -6.46 1.37 -14.54
CA ALA A 151 -5.77 2.33 -15.41
C ALA A 151 -6.17 2.15 -16.89
N PHE A 152 -6.26 0.91 -17.35
CA PHE A 152 -6.69 0.60 -18.71
C PHE A 152 -8.16 1.00 -18.97
N ARG A 153 -9.05 0.79 -17.98
CA ARG A 153 -10.44 1.24 -18.06
C ARG A 153 -10.53 2.76 -18.23
N ASP A 154 -9.76 3.52 -17.45
CA ASP A 154 -9.83 4.98 -17.46
C ASP A 154 -9.41 5.56 -18.83
N VAL A 155 -8.40 4.96 -19.47
CA VAL A 155 -7.97 5.34 -20.83
C VAL A 155 -9.06 5.03 -21.86
N LEU A 156 -9.67 3.83 -21.81
CA LEU A 156 -10.78 3.48 -22.71
C LEU A 156 -12.01 4.37 -22.50
N THR A 157 -12.26 4.79 -21.26
CA THR A 157 -13.33 5.72 -20.92
C THR A 157 -13.07 7.11 -21.48
N ALA A 158 -11.84 7.61 -21.37
CA ALA A 158 -11.43 8.88 -21.97
C ALA A 158 -11.55 8.89 -23.51
N MET A 159 -11.37 7.73 -24.15
CA MET A 159 -11.59 7.54 -25.59
C MET A 159 -13.07 7.35 -25.98
N GLY A 160 -14.00 7.33 -25.01
CA GLY A 160 -15.42 7.06 -25.24
C GLY A 160 -15.73 5.61 -25.65
N LYS A 161 -14.83 4.67 -25.36
CA LYS A 161 -14.89 3.26 -25.76
C LYS A 161 -15.11 2.32 -24.56
N GLU A 162 -15.91 2.72 -23.57
CA GLU A 162 -16.23 1.88 -22.40
C GLU A 162 -16.81 0.51 -22.77
N ASN A 163 -17.56 0.42 -23.87
CA ASN A 163 -18.13 -0.84 -24.36
C ASN A 163 -17.06 -1.90 -24.69
N LEU A 164 -15.87 -1.49 -25.14
CA LEU A 164 -14.75 -2.42 -25.40
C LEU A 164 -14.20 -3.00 -24.11
N PHE A 165 -14.14 -2.20 -23.04
CA PHE A 165 -13.70 -2.68 -21.73
C PHE A 165 -14.62 -3.78 -21.19
N TYR A 166 -15.95 -3.60 -21.27
CA TYR A 166 -16.90 -4.61 -20.82
C TYR A 166 -16.83 -5.90 -21.64
N ARG A 167 -16.74 -5.79 -22.97
CA ARG A 167 -16.57 -6.96 -23.85
C ARG A 167 -15.26 -7.71 -23.59
N TRP A 168 -14.18 -6.99 -23.31
CA TRP A 168 -12.90 -7.59 -22.94
C TRP A 168 -13.02 -8.40 -21.64
N ILE A 169 -13.60 -7.81 -20.59
CA ILE A 169 -13.82 -8.51 -19.31
C ILE A 169 -14.69 -9.75 -19.50
N GLU A 170 -15.74 -9.65 -20.33
CA GLU A 170 -16.63 -10.76 -20.64
C GLU A 170 -15.89 -11.91 -21.35
N VAL A 171 -15.04 -11.60 -22.34
CA VAL A 171 -14.21 -12.62 -23.02
C VAL A 171 -13.26 -13.29 -22.03
N VAL A 172 -12.57 -12.52 -21.18
CA VAL A 172 -11.66 -13.09 -20.18
C VAL A 172 -12.41 -13.96 -19.17
N GLN A 173 -13.58 -13.53 -18.70
CA GLN A 173 -14.41 -14.31 -17.77
C GLN A 173 -14.97 -15.58 -18.40
N PHE A 174 -15.44 -15.50 -19.66
CA PHE A 174 -15.96 -16.64 -20.40
C PHE A 174 -14.88 -17.71 -20.61
N GLU A 175 -13.68 -17.31 -21.01
CA GLU A 175 -12.56 -18.24 -21.21
C GLU A 175 -12.04 -18.82 -19.87
N SER A 176 -12.12 -18.05 -18.79
CA SER A 176 -11.72 -18.48 -17.43
C SER A 176 -12.72 -19.45 -16.78
N THR A 177 -14.00 -19.38 -17.13
CA THR A 177 -15.07 -20.23 -16.58
C THR A 177 -15.27 -21.55 -17.35
N GLN A 178 -14.58 -21.75 -18.47
CA GLN A 178 -14.63 -22.98 -19.24
C GLN A 178 -14.02 -24.18 -18.48
N PRO A 179 -14.59 -25.39 -18.60
CA PRO A 179 -14.01 -26.60 -18.02
C PRO A 179 -12.55 -26.80 -18.46
N GLY A 180 -11.66 -27.09 -17.51
CA GLY A 180 -10.22 -27.29 -17.75
C GLY A 180 -9.30 -26.12 -17.35
N GLY A 181 -9.83 -25.06 -16.73
CA GLY A 181 -9.04 -23.95 -16.19
C GLY A 181 -8.44 -23.02 -17.25
N PHE A 182 -7.72 -21.99 -16.79
CA PHE A 182 -7.08 -20.95 -17.61
C PHE A 182 -5.63 -21.32 -17.94
N GLY A 183 -5.44 -22.35 -18.77
CA GLY A 183 -4.13 -22.84 -19.20
C GLY A 183 -3.49 -22.01 -20.32
N PRO A 184 -2.21 -22.26 -20.66
CA PRO A 184 -1.43 -21.47 -21.63
C PRO A 184 -2.05 -21.40 -23.03
N GLU A 185 -2.58 -22.51 -23.55
CA GLU A 185 -3.22 -22.55 -24.88
C GLU A 185 -4.50 -21.69 -24.94
N LYS A 186 -5.22 -21.58 -23.82
CA LYS A 186 -6.43 -20.74 -23.74
C LYS A 186 -6.09 -19.26 -23.55
N GLN A 187 -4.96 -18.95 -22.91
CA GLN A 187 -4.43 -17.60 -22.83
C GLN A 187 -4.09 -17.05 -24.23
N GLU A 188 -3.43 -17.84 -25.07
CA GLU A 188 -3.13 -17.46 -26.45
C GLU A 188 -4.40 -17.25 -27.30
N ALA A 189 -5.39 -18.14 -27.16
CA ALA A 189 -6.66 -18.02 -27.88
C ALA A 189 -7.46 -16.78 -27.42
N ALA A 190 -7.48 -16.51 -26.12
CA ALA A 190 -8.10 -15.32 -25.56
C ALA A 190 -7.37 -14.04 -26.02
N ALA A 191 -6.04 -14.02 -25.96
CA ALA A 191 -5.22 -12.90 -26.43
C ALA A 191 -5.50 -12.57 -27.90
N LYS A 192 -5.60 -13.59 -28.75
CA LYS A 192 -5.91 -13.41 -30.17
C LYS A 192 -7.30 -12.79 -30.38
N LYS A 193 -8.34 -13.31 -29.71
CA LYS A 193 -9.70 -12.75 -29.79
C LYS A 193 -9.76 -11.30 -29.30
N ILE A 194 -9.00 -10.98 -28.25
CA ILE A 194 -8.93 -9.62 -27.70
C ILE A 194 -8.26 -8.68 -28.70
N ARG A 195 -7.14 -9.07 -29.31
CA ARG A 195 -6.48 -8.26 -30.35
C ARG A 195 -7.42 -8.00 -31.53
N GLU A 196 -8.07 -9.03 -32.06
CA GLU A 196 -9.03 -8.90 -33.17
C GLU A 196 -10.22 -7.98 -32.81
N MET A 197 -10.72 -8.05 -31.56
CA MET A 197 -11.79 -7.18 -31.08
C MET A 197 -11.39 -5.70 -31.03
N PHE A 198 -10.16 -5.41 -30.59
CA PHE A 198 -9.66 -4.04 -30.51
C PHE A 198 -9.28 -3.50 -31.90
N GLU A 199 -8.71 -4.35 -32.78
CA GLU A 199 -8.41 -4.00 -34.18
C GLU A 199 -9.67 -3.65 -34.98
N ALA A 200 -10.81 -4.31 -34.71
CA ALA A 200 -12.08 -3.98 -35.36
C ALA A 200 -12.55 -2.53 -35.06
N GLU A 201 -12.08 -1.95 -33.96
CA GLU A 201 -12.33 -0.55 -33.58
C GLU A 201 -11.14 0.37 -33.90
N ASN A 202 -10.17 -0.13 -34.67
CA ASN A 202 -8.95 0.55 -35.09
C ASN A 202 -8.03 0.94 -33.91
N ILE A 203 -8.02 0.12 -32.86
CA ILE A 203 -7.21 0.31 -31.65
C ILE A 203 -6.21 -0.84 -31.52
N ASN A 204 -4.93 -0.52 -31.36
CA ASN A 204 -3.91 -1.52 -31.05
C ASN A 204 -3.88 -1.82 -29.55
N PHE A 205 -4.32 -3.01 -29.15
CA PHE A 205 -4.41 -3.41 -27.75
C PHE A 205 -3.06 -3.34 -27.03
N ASP A 206 -2.00 -3.86 -27.64
CA ASP A 206 -0.68 -3.97 -27.01
C ASP A 206 -0.04 -2.57 -26.82
N GLU A 207 -0.23 -1.67 -27.78
CA GLU A 207 0.22 -0.27 -27.67
C GLU A 207 -0.59 0.51 -26.63
N LEU A 208 -1.92 0.38 -26.64
CA LEU A 208 -2.80 1.06 -25.69
C LEU A 208 -2.53 0.59 -24.26
N TRP A 209 -2.31 -0.72 -24.07
CA TRP A 209 -1.96 -1.28 -22.77
C TRP A 209 -0.62 -0.73 -22.28
N LYS A 210 0.38 -0.66 -23.16
CA LYS A 210 1.71 -0.11 -22.82
C LYS A 210 1.64 1.38 -22.49
N GLU A 211 0.81 2.15 -23.17
CA GLU A 211 0.58 3.57 -22.86
C GLU A 211 -0.13 3.76 -21.51
N ALA A 212 -1.15 2.94 -21.24
CA ALA A 212 -1.96 3.06 -20.02
C ALA A 212 -1.24 2.54 -18.76
N VAL A 213 -0.47 1.47 -18.90
CA VAL A 213 0.06 0.70 -17.75
C VAL A 213 1.59 0.72 -17.66
N GLY A 214 2.30 0.96 -18.77
CA GLY A 214 3.76 1.01 -18.80
C GLY A 214 4.46 -0.36 -18.76
N THR A 215 3.72 -1.46 -18.72
CA THR A 215 4.23 -2.85 -18.76
C THR A 215 3.62 -3.61 -19.94
N ASN A 216 4.22 -4.73 -20.34
CA ASN A 216 3.60 -5.61 -21.33
C ASN A 216 2.34 -6.28 -20.73
N PRO A 217 1.28 -6.51 -21.52
CA PRO A 217 0.12 -7.26 -21.07
C PRO A 217 0.56 -8.68 -20.73
N GLY A 218 0.37 -9.09 -19.47
CA GLY A 218 0.70 -10.42 -18.97
C GLY A 218 -0.34 -11.47 -19.39
N ILE A 219 -0.65 -11.52 -20.68
CA ILE A 219 -1.52 -12.50 -21.32
C ILE A 219 -0.65 -13.53 -22.03
#